data_AF-A0A8B3N8U2-F1
#
_entry.id   AF-A0A8B3N8U2-F1
#
_cell.length_a   1.000
_cell.length_b   1.000
_cell.length_c   1.000
_cell.angle_alpha   90.00
_cell.angle_beta   90.00
_cell.angle_gamma   90.00
#
_symmetry.space_group_name_H-M   'P 1'
#
loop_
_entity.id
_entity.type
_entity.pdbx_description
1 polymer ?
#
loop_
_entity_poly.entity_id
_entity_poly.type
_entity_poly.pdbx_seq_one_letter_code
_entity_poly.pdbx_strand_id
1 'polypeptide(L)' 'TGLMTTGEVRYGGTLGGGIEVWVYKDYYTVNGSVTPFMSPKDVVLTGPNVQGYRCFGTIVDVHAQFEALPIFPRN' A
#
# COMPACT_ATOMS: atom_id res chain seq x y z
N THR A 1 16.55 23.13 -5.83
CA THR A 1 16.59 21.74 -6.36
C THR A 1 16.00 20.83 -5.30
N GLY A 2 14.75 20.42 -5.46
CA GLY A 2 14.07 19.61 -4.44
C GLY A 2 12.56 19.67 -4.56
N LEU A 3 12.02 18.83 -5.44
CA LEU A 3 10.60 18.46 -5.42
C LEU A 3 10.46 17.23 -6.32
N MET A 4 10.70 16.04 -5.74
CA MET A 4 10.13 14.83 -6.30
C MET A 4 8.64 14.86 -5.99
N THR A 5 7.87 15.55 -6.84
CA THR A 5 6.43 15.28 -6.95
C THR A 5 6.29 13.97 -7.74
N THR A 6 6.80 12.88 -7.17
CA THR A 6 6.66 11.58 -7.81
C THR A 6 5.27 11.11 -7.44
N GLY A 7 4.30 11.31 -8.33
CA GLY A 7 3.02 10.62 -8.22
C GLY A 7 3.31 9.13 -8.18
N GLU A 8 3.25 8.54 -6.99
CA GLU A 8 3.44 7.10 -6.72
C GLU A 8 2.48 6.25 -7.56
N VAL A 9 1.35 6.86 -7.94
CA VAL A 9 0.36 6.33 -8.86
C VAL A 9 0.14 7.30 -10.01
N ARG A 10 0.17 6.81 -11.24
CA ARG A 10 -0.16 7.59 -12.44
C ARG A 10 -1.25 6.89 -13.25
N TYR A 11 -2.31 7.62 -13.58
CA TYR A 11 -3.30 7.15 -14.54
C TYR A 11 -2.71 7.09 -15.96
N GLY A 12 -2.81 5.91 -16.58
CA GLY A 12 -2.30 5.63 -17.92
C GLY A 12 -3.35 5.74 -19.02
N GLY A 13 -4.64 5.73 -18.66
CA GLY A 13 -5.76 5.78 -19.60
C GLY A 13 -6.73 4.61 -19.44
N THR A 14 -7.67 4.51 -20.37
CA THR A 14 -8.64 3.40 -20.46
C THR A 14 -8.39 2.61 -21.74
N LEU A 15 -8.28 1.29 -21.62
CA LEU A 15 -8.22 0.36 -22.75
C LEU A 15 -9.63 -0.06 -23.19
N GLY A 16 -9.72 -0.76 -24.32
CA GLY A 16 -10.97 -1.32 -24.81
C GLY A 16 -11.67 -2.19 -23.74
N GLY A 17 -13.00 -2.09 -23.66
CA GLY A 17 -13.79 -2.79 -22.64
C GLY A 17 -13.86 -2.09 -21.28
N GLY A 18 -13.39 -0.85 -21.16
CA GLY A 18 -13.51 -0.05 -19.94
C GLY A 18 -12.47 -0.37 -18.86
N ILE A 19 -11.36 -1.02 -19.24
CA ILE A 19 -10.28 -1.37 -18.31
C ILE A 19 -9.40 -0.15 -18.10
N GLU A 20 -9.38 0.39 -16.89
CA GLU A 20 -8.48 1.47 -16.51
C GLU A 20 -7.06 0.93 -16.25
N VAL A 21 -6.07 1.66 -16.74
CA VAL A 21 -4.65 1.34 -16.55
C VAL A 21 -4.02 2.34 -15.60
N TRP A 22 -3.39 1.81 -14.56
CA TRP A 22 -2.69 2.58 -13.55
C TRP A 22 -1.23 2.11 -13.50
N VAL A 23 -0.30 3.06 -13.45
CA VAL A 23 1.14 2.80 -13.27
C VAL A 23 1.47 3.06 -11.81
N TYR A 24 1.86 2.02 -11.07
CA TYR A 24 2.24 2.06 -9.66
C TYR A 24 3.77 1.93 -9.53
N LYS A 25 4.43 2.91 -8.91
CA LYS A 25 5.90 2.96 -8.76
C LYS A 25 6.35 3.29 -7.34
N ASP A 26 5.55 2.87 -6.36
CA ASP A 26 5.85 3.06 -4.96
C ASP A 26 6.96 2.12 -4.47
N TYR A 27 7.64 2.49 -3.39
CA TYR A 27 8.73 1.75 -2.80
C TYR A 27 8.68 1.80 -1.27
N TYR A 28 9.25 0.78 -0.64
CA TYR A 28 9.44 0.71 0.80
C TYR A 28 10.90 0.42 1.11
N THR A 29 11.35 0.83 2.29
CA THR A 29 12.73 0.58 2.74
C THR A 29 12.74 -0.55 3.75
N VAL A 30 13.53 -1.58 3.47
CA VAL A 30 13.81 -2.68 4.41
C VAL A 30 15.30 -2.90 4.50
N ASN A 31 15.82 -2.96 5.72
CA ASN A 31 17.24 -3.16 6.01
C ASN A 31 18.15 -2.15 5.28
N GLY A 32 17.68 -0.89 5.14
CA GLY A 32 18.41 0.17 4.45
C GLY A 32 18.38 0.09 2.91
N SER A 33 17.72 -0.92 2.33
CA SER A 33 17.56 -1.06 0.89
C SER A 33 16.18 -0.61 0.42
N VAL A 34 16.15 0.17 -0.66
CA VAL A 34 14.91 0.58 -1.33
C VAL A 34 14.39 -0.58 -2.17
N THR A 35 13.18 -1.03 -1.86
CA THR A 35 12.52 -2.17 -2.50
C THR A 35 11.21 -1.72 -3.14
N PRO A 36 10.93 -2.08 -4.41
CA PRO A 36 9.65 -1.72 -5.02
C PRO A 36 8.49 -2.49 -4.36
N PHE A 37 7.35 -1.82 -4.15
CA PHE A 37 6.16 -2.48 -3.58
C PHE A 37 5.58 -3.58 -4.48
N MET A 38 5.73 -3.41 -5.81
CA MET A 38 5.35 -4.39 -6.81
C MET A 38 6.53 -4.60 -7.76
N SER A 39 6.76 -5.84 -8.19
CA SER A 39 7.74 -6.14 -9.23
C SER A 39 7.45 -5.29 -10.49
N PRO A 40 8.44 -4.58 -11.05
CA PRO A 40 8.25 -3.78 -12.26
C PRO A 40 7.86 -4.59 -13.51
N LYS A 41 7.90 -5.92 -13.43
CA LYS A 41 7.56 -6.85 -14.52
C LYS A 41 6.15 -7.43 -14.38
N ASP A 42 5.48 -7.15 -13.27
CA ASP A 42 4.21 -7.78 -12.93
C ASP A 42 3.04 -6.82 -13.23
N VAL A 43 1.89 -7.40 -13.55
CA VAL A 43 0.63 -6.68 -13.77
C VAL A 43 -0.44 -7.32 -12.91
N VAL A 44 -1.13 -6.51 -12.10
CA VAL A 44 -2.24 -6.97 -11.27
C VAL A 44 -3.55 -6.49 -11.86
N LEU A 45 -4.47 -7.43 -12.09
CA LEU A 45 -5.84 -7.16 -12.47
C LEU A 45 -6.73 -7.32 -11.23
N THR A 46 -7.59 -6.35 -10.98
CA THR A 46 -8.57 -6.37 -9.89
C THR A 46 -9.93 -5.91 -10.38
N GLY A 47 -10.99 -6.29 -9.66
CA GLY A 47 -12.36 -5.92 -9.95
C GLY A 47 -13.01 -5.13 -8.81
N PRO A 48 -14.11 -4.41 -9.08
CA PRO A 48 -14.78 -3.55 -8.09
C PRO A 48 -15.34 -4.31 -6.87
N ASN A 49 -15.51 -5.62 -6.99
CA ASN A 49 -16.09 -6.47 -5.95
C ASN A 49 -15.06 -7.12 -5.02
N VAL A 50 -13.77 -6.77 -5.14
CA VAL A 50 -12.74 -7.23 -4.19
C VAL A 50 -12.89 -6.43 -2.89
N GLN A 51 -13.54 -7.03 -1.89
CA GLN A 51 -13.73 -6.44 -0.57
C GLN A 51 -12.71 -7.02 0.42
N GLY A 52 -11.63 -6.27 0.67
CA GLY A 52 -10.66 -6.62 1.70
C GLY A 52 -11.09 -6.11 3.08
N TYR A 53 -10.83 -6.90 4.12
CA TYR A 53 -10.95 -6.46 5.52
C TYR A 53 -9.56 -6.24 6.11
N ARG A 54 -9.40 -5.15 6.87
CA ARG A 54 -8.21 -4.94 7.71
C ARG A 54 -8.49 -5.52 9.08
N CYS A 55 -7.89 -6.66 9.39
CA CYS A 55 -8.04 -7.34 10.66
C CYS A 55 -6.85 -6.97 11.57
N PHE A 56 -7.13 -6.50 12.78
CA PHE A 56 -6.13 -6.12 13.77
C PHE A 56 -6.13 -7.10 14.94
N GLY A 57 -4.97 -7.66 15.26
CA GLY A 57 -4.79 -8.53 16.42
C GLY A 57 -4.65 -7.71 17.72
N THR A 58 -4.83 -8.40 18.85
CA THR A 58 -4.57 -7.84 20.18
C THR A 58 -3.13 -7.38 20.33
N ILE A 59 -2.94 -6.22 20.98
CA ILE A 59 -1.62 -5.70 21.33
C ILE A 59 -1.18 -6.30 22.67
N VAL A 60 -0.05 -7.03 22.68
CA VAL A 60 0.51 -7.67 23.88
C VAL A 60 1.33 -6.67 24.71
N ASP A 61 0.65 -5.63 25.21
CA ASP A 61 1.21 -4.63 26.12
C ASP A 61 0.18 -4.33 27.22
N VAL A 62 0.63 -4.37 28.48
CA VAL A 62 -0.21 -4.05 29.65
C VAL A 62 -0.76 -2.62 29.59
N HIS A 63 -0.03 -1.68 28.98
CA HIS A 63 -0.49 -0.29 28.82
C HIS A 63 -1.54 -0.15 27.72
N ALA A 64 -1.55 -1.08 26.76
CA ALA A 64 -2.61 -1.20 25.77
C ALA A 64 -3.80 -2.00 26.28
N GLN A 65 -3.76 -2.49 27.53
CA GLN A 65 -4.79 -3.31 28.16
C GLN A 65 -5.21 -4.54 27.34
N PHE A 66 -4.34 -5.06 26.48
CA PHE A 66 -4.65 -6.16 25.57
C PHE A 66 -5.80 -5.86 24.59
N GLU A 67 -6.01 -4.59 24.24
CA GLU A 67 -6.98 -4.17 23.25
C GLU A 67 -6.49 -4.43 21.81
N ALA A 68 -7.43 -4.70 20.90
CA ALA A 68 -7.17 -4.85 19.48
C ALA A 68 -7.30 -3.49 18.77
N LEU A 69 -6.22 -2.69 18.85
CA LEU A 69 -6.16 -1.36 18.27
C LEU A 69 -5.38 -1.35 16.95
N PRO A 70 -5.74 -0.49 15.98
CA PRO A 70 -4.98 -0.36 14.73
C PRO A 70 -3.54 0.10 14.94
N ILE A 71 -3.32 1.03 15.87
CA ILE A 71 -2.02 1.57 16.29
C ILE A 71 -2.12 1.95 17.77
N PHE A 72 -1.09 1.63 18.56
CA PHE A 72 -0.94 2.09 19.95
C PHE A 72 0.37 2.88 20.09
N PRO A 73 0.33 4.22 20.14
CA PRO A 73 1.53 5.02 20.33
C PRO A 73 1.98 4.95 21.79
N ARG A 74 3.29 4.75 22.00
CA ARG A 74 3.92 4.72 23.32
C ARG A 74 5.14 5.65 23.32
N ASN A 75 5.34 6.35 24.42
CA ASN A 75 6.52 7.18 24.71
C ASN A 75 7.57 6.34 25.46
#